data_AF-B4H983-F1
#
_entry.id   AF-B4H983-F1
#
_cell.length_a   1.000
_cell.length_b   1.000
_cell.length_c   1.000
_cell.angle_alpha   90.00
_cell.angle_beta   90.00
_cell.angle_gamma   90.00
#
_symmetry.space_group_name_H-M   'P 1'
#
loop_
_entity.id
_entity.type
_entity.pdbx_description
1 polymer ?
#
loop_
_entity_poly.entity_id
_entity_poly.type
_entity_poly.pdbx_seq_one_letter_code
_entity_poly.pdbx_strand_id
1 'polypeptide(L)'
;MAVRGASVPPIVEVPVEVPEVVPHEENQKSRNTSSESSSSSSTLKLVHVLFRHGPRTPVNTYPKDPYINETYEPYGWGHLTNPAKVELYKIGKQLRGRYRDFLAPYYQPDMIRAQSSASPRTMMSLQMVLAGLFPPENTPMEWNLMLNWQPIPILVEPEETDVCLRMKVPCPRYDEAVLEVMNSPEVKDFHAQNSQMLQELTGLTGLNVTYAHDVTNVFITLLCEQTYGLELPEWTKEYFPDKMLPLAAQSYIYDAYTPELRKLKGGFFLDHIFEQMQAKISGKLEPSDRRMYIFCGHDWTITNVLSALGVWQPQMPRFSALIAFELRQRDDTGEYFVEVFFQNDPDQEPEQLQIPGCDKQCPIEKLLELMEPVLPDGSYEQLCLAKGSGDGAKISYHK
;
A
#
# COMPACT_ATOMS: atom_id res chain seq x y z
N MET A 1 2.47 18.07 -45.78
CA MET A 1 3.63 17.31 -45.25
C MET A 1 4.53 18.28 -44.53
N ALA A 2 4.43 18.35 -43.20
CA ALA A 2 5.34 19.09 -42.33
C ALA A 2 5.51 18.25 -41.07
N VAL A 3 6.69 17.66 -40.94
CA VAL A 3 7.08 16.82 -39.80
C VAL A 3 7.40 17.76 -38.64
N ARG A 4 6.59 17.73 -37.58
CA ARG A 4 6.91 18.41 -36.32
C ARG A 4 7.89 17.51 -35.54
N GLY A 5 9.05 18.07 -35.22
CA GLY A 5 10.11 17.39 -34.48
C GLY A 5 9.67 17.05 -33.06
N ALA A 6 9.98 15.83 -32.64
CA ALA A 6 9.82 15.37 -31.27
C ALA A 6 10.86 16.07 -30.38
N SER A 7 10.38 16.72 -29.32
CA SER A 7 11.22 17.20 -28.22
C SER A 7 11.67 16.02 -27.37
N VAL A 8 12.97 15.78 -27.31
CA VAL A 8 13.60 14.80 -26.43
C VAL A 8 13.46 15.29 -24.98
N PRO A 9 12.92 14.50 -24.04
CA PRO A 9 12.87 14.88 -22.62
C PRO A 9 14.30 14.89 -22.02
N PRO A 10 14.57 15.73 -21.00
CA PRO A 10 15.90 15.86 -20.43
C PRO A 10 16.36 14.55 -19.78
N ILE A 11 17.64 14.24 -19.99
CA ILE A 11 18.34 13.11 -19.37
C ILE A 11 18.31 13.33 -17.85
N VAL A 12 17.65 12.42 -17.13
CA VAL A 12 17.76 12.35 -15.67
C VAL A 12 19.12 11.73 -15.36
N GLU A 13 20.06 12.54 -14.89
CA GLU A 13 21.37 12.07 -14.45
C GLU A 13 21.21 11.16 -13.23
N VAL A 14 21.75 9.94 -13.34
CA VAL A 14 21.91 9.02 -12.22
C VAL A 14 23.08 9.52 -11.38
N PRO A 15 22.94 9.76 -10.07
CA PRO A 15 24.06 10.19 -9.23
C PRO A 15 25.16 9.13 -9.24
N VAL A 16 26.38 9.55 -9.60
CA VAL A 16 27.59 8.75 -9.45
C VAL A 16 27.94 8.70 -7.96
N GLU A 17 28.13 7.50 -7.41
CA GLU A 17 28.52 7.29 -6.02
C GLU A 17 29.86 7.97 -5.71
N VAL A 18 29.86 8.81 -4.66
CA VAL A 18 31.07 9.41 -4.08
C VAL A 18 31.62 8.41 -3.05
N PRO A 19 32.91 8.02 -3.11
CA PRO A 19 33.49 7.16 -2.08
C PRO A 19 33.62 7.93 -0.75
N GLU A 20 33.03 7.41 0.33
CA GLU A 20 33.24 7.94 1.67
C GLU A 20 34.67 7.67 2.15
N VAL A 21 35.39 8.75 2.43
CA VAL A 21 36.68 8.75 3.13
C VAL A 21 36.38 8.84 4.63
N VAL A 22 36.85 7.87 5.40
CA VAL A 22 36.77 7.82 6.87
C VAL A 22 37.92 8.64 7.48
N PRO A 23 37.64 9.59 8.40
CA PRO A 23 38.64 10.02 9.37
C PRO A 23 38.22 9.60 10.79
N HIS A 24 39.13 8.87 11.44
CA HIS A 24 39.16 8.71 12.89
C HIS A 24 39.44 10.04 13.58
N GLU A 25 38.69 10.37 14.64
CA GLU A 25 39.27 11.01 15.83
C GLU A 25 38.35 10.87 17.06
N GLU A 26 38.98 10.52 18.18
CA GLU A 26 38.40 10.31 19.51
C GLU A 26 38.04 11.64 20.18
N ASN A 27 36.90 11.70 20.90
CA ASN A 27 36.87 12.47 22.15
C ASN A 27 35.77 12.02 23.12
N GLN A 28 36.18 11.82 24.37
CA GLN A 28 35.36 11.42 25.51
C GLN A 28 34.71 12.63 26.21
N LYS A 29 33.51 12.37 26.79
CA LYS A 29 32.76 13.02 27.90
C LYS A 29 31.33 13.31 27.43
N SER A 30 30.25 13.06 28.16
CA SER A 30 30.03 12.70 29.56
C SER A 30 28.60 12.16 29.71
N ARG A 31 28.42 11.21 30.63
CA ARG A 31 27.16 10.58 31.04
C ARG A 31 26.04 11.59 31.31
N ASN A 32 24.89 11.38 30.66
CA ASN A 32 23.58 11.72 31.18
C ASN A 32 22.76 10.43 31.23
N THR A 33 22.36 10.05 32.45
CA THR A 33 21.51 8.89 32.75
C THR A 33 20.07 9.18 32.32
N SER A 34 19.71 8.71 31.13
CA SER A 34 18.31 8.44 30.79
C SER A 34 17.99 7.01 31.20
N SER A 35 16.84 6.83 31.86
CA SER A 35 16.27 5.53 32.20
C SER A 35 16.21 4.62 30.98
N GLU A 36 17.15 3.68 30.89
CA GLU A 36 17.06 2.54 29.98
C GLU A 36 15.84 1.71 30.40
N SER A 37 14.75 1.84 29.66
CA SER A 37 13.82 0.72 29.54
C SER A 37 14.66 -0.44 29.02
N SER A 38 14.84 -1.48 29.83
CA SER A 38 15.49 -2.71 29.38
C SER A 38 14.66 -3.31 28.26
N SER A 39 14.95 -2.93 27.01
CA SER A 39 14.40 -3.66 25.87
C SER A 39 15.07 -5.03 25.91
N SER A 40 14.35 -6.03 26.41
CA SER A 40 14.74 -7.43 26.28
C SER A 40 15.14 -7.69 24.83
N SER A 41 16.31 -8.27 24.60
CA SER A 41 16.74 -8.58 23.24
C SER A 41 15.73 -9.52 22.57
N SER A 42 15.57 -9.37 21.26
CA SER A 42 14.62 -10.20 20.51
C SER A 42 15.12 -10.46 19.10
N THR A 43 14.71 -11.62 18.58
CA THR A 43 15.11 -12.13 17.27
C THR A 43 13.95 -12.01 16.28
N LEU A 44 14.21 -11.46 15.08
CA LEU A 44 13.25 -11.41 13.98
C LEU A 44 13.05 -12.80 13.34
N LYS A 45 11.81 -13.19 13.06
CA LYS A 45 11.45 -14.55 12.62
C LYS A 45 10.77 -14.60 11.26
N LEU A 46 9.91 -13.63 10.96
CA LEU A 46 9.18 -13.54 9.70
C LEU A 46 8.77 -12.09 9.43
N VAL A 47 8.87 -11.67 8.17
CA VAL A 47 8.46 -10.32 7.74
C VAL A 47 7.39 -10.42 6.66
N HIS A 48 6.34 -9.61 6.77
CA HIS A 48 5.40 -9.37 5.69
C HIS A 48 5.47 -7.90 5.30
N VAL A 49 5.71 -7.61 4.03
CA VAL A 49 5.71 -6.25 3.48
C VAL A 49 4.54 -6.13 2.53
N LEU A 50 3.66 -5.16 2.75
CA LEU A 50 2.61 -4.77 1.82
C LEU A 50 2.84 -3.33 1.38
N PHE A 51 2.94 -3.09 0.08
CA PHE A 51 3.12 -1.73 -0.42
C PHE A 51 2.19 -1.42 -1.60
N ARG A 52 1.83 -0.15 -1.74
CA ARG A 52 1.09 0.37 -2.89
C ARG A 52 2.03 0.46 -4.10
N HIS A 53 1.51 0.25 -5.31
CA HIS A 53 2.27 0.59 -6.52
C HIS A 53 2.78 2.05 -6.52
N GLY A 54 3.81 2.29 -7.34
CA GLY A 54 4.40 3.62 -7.48
C GLY A 54 3.51 4.63 -8.21
N PRO A 55 3.99 5.87 -8.35
CA PRO A 55 3.32 6.91 -9.14
C PRO A 55 2.99 6.44 -10.56
N ARG A 56 1.86 6.92 -11.08
CA ARG A 56 1.33 6.50 -12.38
C ARG A 56 0.66 7.65 -13.11
N THR A 57 0.45 7.46 -14.40
CA THR A 57 -0.51 8.25 -15.17
C THR A 57 -1.94 8.01 -14.65
N PRO A 58 -2.91 8.92 -14.92
CA PRO A 58 -4.30 8.71 -14.53
C PRO A 58 -4.86 7.41 -15.13
N VAL A 59 -5.83 6.77 -14.46
CA VAL A 59 -6.52 5.56 -14.98
C VAL A 59 -7.78 5.91 -15.78
N ASN A 60 -8.31 7.12 -15.56
CA ASN A 60 -9.45 7.75 -16.20
C ASN A 60 -9.33 9.26 -15.93
N THR A 61 -10.26 10.05 -16.46
CA THR A 61 -10.36 11.50 -16.20
C THR A 61 -11.82 11.97 -16.25
N TYR A 62 -12.04 13.28 -16.15
CA TYR A 62 -13.35 13.94 -16.13
C TYR A 62 -13.68 14.64 -17.46
N PRO A 63 -14.98 14.82 -17.81
CA PRO A 63 -15.39 15.33 -19.13
C PRO A 63 -14.83 16.68 -19.56
N LYS A 64 -14.53 17.57 -18.60
CA LYS A 64 -13.98 18.91 -18.86
C LYS A 64 -12.46 19.01 -18.67
N ASP A 65 -11.78 17.88 -18.50
CA ASP A 65 -10.32 17.86 -18.41
C ASP A 65 -9.71 18.31 -19.76
N PRO A 66 -8.84 19.35 -19.80
CA PRO A 66 -8.13 19.70 -21.02
C PRO A 66 -7.25 18.56 -21.57
N TYR A 67 -6.87 17.60 -20.72
CA TYR A 67 -6.05 16.44 -21.07
C TYR A 67 -6.87 15.17 -21.36
N ILE A 68 -8.19 15.29 -21.60
CA ILE A 68 -9.05 14.15 -21.93
C ILE A 68 -8.59 13.34 -23.15
N ASN A 69 -7.86 13.97 -24.07
CA ASN A 69 -7.28 13.33 -25.26
C ASN A 69 -5.77 13.08 -25.13
N GLU A 70 -5.17 13.29 -23.96
CA GLU A 70 -3.78 12.93 -23.72
C GLU A 70 -3.62 11.40 -23.79
N THR A 71 -2.57 10.98 -24.48
CA THR A 71 -2.25 9.57 -24.67
C THR A 71 -1.34 9.04 -23.56
N TYR A 72 -0.62 9.94 -22.89
CA TYR A 72 0.44 9.64 -21.93
C TYR A 72 1.56 8.78 -22.54
N GLU A 73 1.83 8.95 -23.84
CA GLU A 73 2.96 8.33 -24.54
C GLU A 73 4.29 8.65 -23.80
N PRO A 74 5.17 7.68 -23.55
CA PRO A 74 5.14 6.28 -24.03
C PRO A 74 4.50 5.28 -23.05
N TYR A 75 3.90 5.74 -21.96
CA TYR A 75 3.43 4.86 -20.88
C TYR A 75 1.99 4.39 -21.07
N GLY A 76 1.12 5.25 -21.61
CA GLY A 76 -0.32 5.03 -21.65
C GLY A 76 -1.01 5.31 -20.31
N TRP A 77 -2.33 5.16 -20.29
CA TRP A 77 -3.17 5.38 -19.10
C TRP A 77 -2.97 4.31 -18.03
N GLY A 78 -2.89 4.73 -16.76
CA GLY A 78 -2.83 3.84 -15.60
C GLY A 78 -1.51 3.10 -15.39
N HIS A 79 -0.44 3.51 -16.06
CA HIS A 79 0.87 2.86 -16.06
C HIS A 79 1.93 3.66 -15.30
N LEU A 80 2.97 2.95 -14.85
CA LEU A 80 4.09 3.55 -14.12
C LEU A 80 4.96 4.43 -15.04
N THR A 81 5.39 5.56 -14.50
CA THR A 81 6.36 6.45 -15.16
C THR A 81 7.80 6.05 -14.81
N ASN A 82 8.80 6.61 -15.48
CA ASN A 82 10.21 6.37 -15.12
C ASN A 82 10.57 6.86 -13.70
N PRO A 83 10.15 8.06 -13.24
CA PRO A 83 10.34 8.47 -11.85
C PRO A 83 9.79 7.46 -10.84
N ALA A 84 8.63 6.86 -11.12
CA ALA A 84 8.06 5.83 -10.26
C ALA A 84 8.96 4.59 -10.13
N LYS A 85 9.57 4.14 -11.24
CA LYS A 85 10.50 3.01 -11.21
C LYS A 85 11.70 3.29 -10.31
N VAL A 86 12.22 4.53 -10.34
CA VAL A 86 13.34 4.95 -9.47
C VAL A 86 12.92 4.94 -8.00
N GLU A 87 11.75 5.50 -7.68
CA GLU A 87 11.20 5.50 -6.31
C GLU A 87 11.04 4.07 -5.76
N LEU A 88 10.44 3.18 -6.54
CA LEU A 88 10.23 1.78 -6.16
C LEU A 88 11.54 1.00 -6.01
N TYR A 89 12.53 1.27 -6.86
CA TYR A 89 13.86 0.68 -6.72
C TYR A 89 14.56 1.14 -5.42
N LYS A 90 14.39 2.41 -5.03
CA LYS A 90 14.89 2.93 -3.74
C LYS A 90 14.24 2.22 -2.56
N ILE A 91 12.93 1.98 -2.60
CA ILE A 91 12.24 1.19 -1.55
C ILE A 91 12.83 -0.21 -1.42
N GLY A 92 13.13 -0.86 -2.55
CA GLY A 92 13.88 -2.13 -2.56
C GLY A 92 15.20 -2.04 -1.81
N LYS A 93 15.99 -0.99 -2.06
CA LYS A 93 17.25 -0.74 -1.33
C LYS A 93 17.04 -0.46 0.16
N GLN A 94 16.00 0.30 0.52
CA GLN A 94 15.66 0.57 1.92
C GLN A 94 15.32 -0.72 2.67
N LEU A 95 14.48 -1.58 2.09
CA LEU A 95 14.15 -2.90 2.63
C LEU A 95 15.40 -3.77 2.75
N ARG A 96 16.31 -3.74 1.76
CA ARG A 96 17.59 -4.44 1.82
C ARG A 96 18.47 -3.95 2.96
N GLY A 97 18.52 -2.65 3.20
CA GLY A 97 19.22 -2.06 4.34
C GLY A 97 18.62 -2.49 5.67
N ARG A 98 17.29 -2.33 5.83
CA ARG A 98 16.56 -2.66 7.06
C ARG A 98 16.69 -4.13 7.45
N TYR A 99 16.63 -5.03 6.48
CA TYR A 99 16.64 -6.48 6.71
C TYR A 99 17.97 -7.14 6.33
N ARG A 100 19.08 -6.39 6.27
CA ARG A 100 20.39 -6.88 5.83
C ARG A 100 20.86 -8.12 6.59
N ASP A 101 20.73 -8.09 7.91
CA ASP A 101 21.20 -9.17 8.79
C ASP A 101 20.18 -10.32 8.91
N PHE A 102 18.95 -10.10 8.45
CA PHE A 102 17.87 -11.09 8.47
C PHE A 102 17.72 -11.84 7.13
N LEU A 103 17.97 -11.19 5.99
CA LEU A 103 17.91 -11.81 4.66
C LEU A 103 19.29 -12.31 4.23
N ALA A 104 19.32 -13.39 3.44
CA ALA A 104 20.58 -13.89 2.88
C ALA A 104 21.22 -12.84 1.94
N PRO A 105 22.55 -12.90 1.72
CA PRO A 105 23.25 -11.95 0.87
C PRO A 105 22.74 -11.86 -0.57
N TYR A 106 22.06 -12.89 -1.08
CA TYR A 106 21.47 -12.94 -2.42
C TYR A 106 20.11 -13.65 -2.39
N TYR A 107 19.36 -13.54 -3.50
CA TYR A 107 18.05 -14.18 -3.64
C TYR A 107 18.15 -15.71 -3.50
N GLN A 108 17.25 -16.29 -2.71
CA GLN A 108 17.06 -17.72 -2.59
C GLN A 108 15.57 -18.03 -2.78
N PRO A 109 15.19 -19.00 -3.63
CA PRO A 109 13.78 -19.26 -3.98
C PRO A 109 12.85 -19.46 -2.78
N ASP A 110 13.32 -20.21 -1.78
CA ASP A 110 12.52 -20.55 -0.61
C ASP A 110 12.46 -19.44 0.45
N MET A 111 13.41 -18.50 0.42
CA MET A 111 13.52 -17.44 1.42
C MET A 111 12.43 -16.37 1.28
N ILE A 112 12.04 -16.01 0.06
CA ILE A 112 11.13 -14.88 -0.20
C ILE A 112 10.01 -15.22 -1.18
N ARG A 113 8.76 -14.83 -0.86
CA ARG A 113 7.60 -15.02 -1.73
C ARG A 113 7.08 -13.65 -2.14
N ALA A 114 7.08 -13.40 -3.45
CA ALA A 114 6.59 -12.16 -4.01
C ALA A 114 5.21 -12.38 -4.65
N GLN A 115 4.25 -11.54 -4.30
CA GLN A 115 2.89 -11.59 -4.84
C GLN A 115 2.37 -10.19 -5.18
N SER A 116 1.68 -10.07 -6.29
CA SER A 116 1.07 -8.83 -6.77
C SER A 116 -0.40 -9.08 -7.09
N SER A 117 -1.23 -8.04 -6.99
CA SER A 117 -2.52 -8.06 -7.67
C SER A 117 -2.33 -8.16 -9.20
N ALA A 118 -3.35 -8.61 -9.93
CA ALA A 118 -3.36 -8.74 -11.39
C ALA A 118 -3.42 -7.39 -12.15
N SER A 119 -2.65 -6.39 -11.73
CA SER A 119 -2.53 -5.10 -12.40
C SER A 119 -1.12 -4.91 -12.98
N PRO A 120 -0.96 -4.46 -14.24
CA PRO A 120 0.37 -4.21 -14.82
C PRO A 120 1.25 -3.30 -13.96
N ARG A 121 0.67 -2.25 -13.37
CA ARG A 121 1.41 -1.31 -12.50
C ARG A 121 1.85 -1.91 -11.18
N THR A 122 1.12 -2.86 -10.59
CA THR A 122 1.54 -3.53 -9.34
C THR A 122 2.63 -4.55 -9.63
N MET A 123 2.49 -5.32 -10.72
CA MET A 123 3.51 -6.27 -11.15
C MET A 123 4.84 -5.58 -11.48
N MET A 124 4.80 -4.49 -12.26
CA MET A 124 6.00 -3.69 -12.55
C MET A 124 6.58 -3.06 -11.28
N SER A 125 5.74 -2.63 -10.34
CA SER A 125 6.23 -2.05 -9.08
C SER A 125 7.00 -3.08 -8.25
N LEU A 126 6.46 -4.28 -8.14
CA LEU A 126 7.11 -5.38 -7.43
C LEU A 126 8.42 -5.82 -8.09
N GLN A 127 8.50 -5.82 -9.42
CA GLN A 127 9.77 -6.05 -10.11
C GLN A 127 10.83 -5.01 -9.74
N MET A 128 10.46 -3.72 -9.66
CA MET A 128 11.40 -2.67 -9.30
C MET A 128 11.87 -2.78 -7.84
N VAL A 129 10.96 -3.07 -6.91
CA VAL A 129 11.32 -3.29 -5.49
C VAL A 129 12.23 -4.51 -5.36
N LEU A 130 11.92 -5.62 -6.04
CA LEU A 130 12.76 -6.83 -6.02
C LEU A 130 14.15 -6.60 -6.62
N ALA A 131 14.26 -5.79 -7.67
CA ALA A 131 15.54 -5.41 -8.25
C ALA A 131 16.42 -4.63 -7.27
N GLY A 132 15.83 -3.75 -6.43
CA GLY A 132 16.55 -3.04 -5.37
C GLY A 132 16.85 -3.91 -4.16
N LEU A 133 15.98 -4.90 -3.88
CA LEU A 133 16.10 -5.79 -2.73
C LEU A 133 17.17 -6.88 -2.92
N PHE A 134 17.31 -7.42 -4.14
CA PHE A 134 18.22 -8.50 -4.48
C PHE A 134 19.02 -8.24 -5.77
N PRO A 135 19.89 -7.21 -5.79
CA PRO A 135 20.84 -7.03 -6.90
C PRO A 135 21.78 -8.26 -6.99
N PRO A 136 21.93 -8.89 -8.17
CA PRO A 136 22.78 -10.07 -8.32
C PRO A 136 24.29 -9.77 -8.41
N GLU A 137 24.69 -8.53 -8.71
CA GLU A 137 26.10 -8.13 -8.87
C GLU A 137 26.97 -8.55 -7.68
N ASN A 138 28.14 -9.14 -7.95
CA ASN A 138 29.09 -9.65 -6.95
C ASN A 138 28.51 -10.77 -6.06
N THR A 139 27.52 -11.53 -6.54
CA THR A 139 26.96 -12.69 -5.84
C THR A 139 26.98 -13.94 -6.73
N PRO A 140 26.80 -15.15 -6.16
CA PRO A 140 26.63 -16.37 -6.97
C PRO A 140 25.42 -16.34 -7.93
N MET A 141 24.51 -15.38 -7.78
CA MET A 141 23.35 -15.18 -8.66
C MET A 141 23.65 -14.24 -9.84
N GLU A 142 24.88 -13.72 -9.95
CA GLU A 142 25.32 -12.90 -11.08
C GLU A 142 25.40 -13.72 -12.36
N TRP A 143 24.45 -13.49 -13.26
CA TRP A 143 24.36 -14.19 -14.54
C TRP A 143 24.78 -13.31 -15.73
N ASN A 144 24.88 -11.99 -15.54
CA ASN A 144 25.22 -11.03 -16.58
C ASN A 144 25.93 -9.79 -16.01
N LEU A 145 27.21 -9.61 -16.37
CA LEU A 145 28.06 -8.50 -15.91
C LEU A 145 27.61 -7.11 -16.42
N MET A 146 26.76 -7.06 -17.45
CA MET A 146 26.25 -5.81 -18.03
C MET A 146 24.84 -5.47 -17.53
N LEU A 147 24.26 -6.29 -16.65
CA LEU A 147 22.89 -6.13 -16.17
C LEU A 147 22.78 -6.58 -14.71
N ASN A 148 22.80 -5.61 -13.78
CA ASN A 148 22.57 -5.84 -12.35
C ASN A 148 21.07 -6.06 -12.03
N TRP A 149 20.49 -7.12 -12.62
CA TRP A 149 19.12 -7.54 -12.42
C TRP A 149 19.00 -9.05 -12.58
N GLN A 150 18.11 -9.67 -11.81
CA GLN A 150 17.77 -11.09 -11.95
C GLN A 150 16.25 -11.28 -11.93
N PRO A 151 15.72 -12.27 -12.65
CA PRO A 151 14.31 -12.60 -12.58
C PRO A 151 13.99 -13.23 -11.22
N ILE A 152 12.98 -12.67 -10.54
CA ILE A 152 12.42 -13.24 -9.31
C ILE A 152 10.93 -13.53 -9.58
N PRO A 153 10.42 -14.75 -9.32
CA PRO A 153 9.03 -15.11 -9.58
C PRO A 153 8.05 -14.21 -8.81
N ILE A 154 7.04 -13.71 -9.51
CA ILE A 154 5.92 -12.96 -8.94
C ILE A 154 4.66 -13.80 -9.13
N LEU A 155 3.99 -14.09 -8.03
CA LEU A 155 2.69 -14.74 -8.04
C LEU A 155 1.59 -13.71 -8.21
N VAL A 156 0.55 -14.09 -8.94
CA VAL A 156 -0.58 -13.23 -9.24
C VAL A 156 -1.84 -14.05 -9.10
N GLU A 157 -2.76 -13.56 -8.26
CA GLU A 157 -4.12 -14.09 -8.16
C GLU A 157 -4.99 -13.34 -9.18
N PRO A 158 -5.84 -14.02 -9.97
CA PRO A 158 -6.81 -13.37 -10.85
C PRO A 158 -7.72 -12.38 -10.12
N GLU A 159 -8.14 -11.29 -10.78
CA GLU A 159 -8.97 -10.24 -10.15
C GLU A 159 -10.31 -10.80 -9.64
N GLU A 160 -10.83 -11.84 -10.29
CA GLU A 160 -12.09 -12.49 -9.96
C GLU A 160 -12.06 -13.28 -8.65
N THR A 161 -10.87 -13.61 -8.14
CA THR A 161 -10.66 -14.41 -6.93
C THR A 161 -9.77 -13.72 -5.90
N ASP A 162 -9.14 -12.59 -6.24
CA ASP A 162 -8.22 -11.87 -5.37
C ASP A 162 -8.95 -11.00 -4.32
N VAL A 163 -9.31 -11.65 -3.21
CA VAL A 163 -9.90 -11.01 -2.01
C VAL A 163 -8.87 -10.28 -1.14
N CYS A 164 -7.57 -10.48 -1.36
CA CYS A 164 -6.51 -10.00 -0.47
C CYS A 164 -5.80 -8.73 -0.95
N LEU A 165 -5.37 -8.67 -2.21
CA LEU A 165 -4.59 -7.55 -2.75
C LEU A 165 -5.43 -6.67 -3.66
N ARG A 166 -6.22 -7.27 -4.55
CA ARG A 166 -7.10 -6.54 -5.45
C ARG A 166 -8.37 -6.05 -4.75
N MET A 167 -8.97 -6.91 -3.91
CA MET A 167 -10.18 -6.66 -3.12
C MET A 167 -11.40 -6.23 -3.94
N LYS A 168 -11.53 -6.74 -5.17
CA LYS A 168 -12.63 -6.41 -6.11
C LYS A 168 -13.54 -7.59 -6.47
N VAL A 169 -13.38 -8.73 -5.81
CA VAL A 169 -14.33 -9.83 -5.96
C VAL A 169 -15.75 -9.31 -5.62
N PRO A 170 -16.77 -9.54 -6.47
CA PRO A 170 -18.11 -9.03 -6.24
C PRO A 170 -18.69 -9.51 -4.91
N CYS A 171 -19.27 -8.59 -4.14
CA CYS A 171 -19.79 -8.89 -2.81
C CYS A 171 -21.06 -8.08 -2.52
N PRO A 172 -22.26 -8.62 -2.82
CA PRO A 172 -23.51 -7.92 -2.60
C PRO A 172 -23.69 -7.41 -1.16
N ARG A 173 -23.27 -8.19 -0.16
CA ARG A 173 -23.31 -7.76 1.24
C ARG A 173 -22.46 -6.52 1.51
N TYR A 174 -21.26 -6.45 0.93
CA TYR A 174 -20.38 -5.29 1.08
C TYR A 174 -21.03 -4.04 0.48
N ASP A 175 -21.62 -4.16 -0.71
CA ASP A 175 -22.29 -3.04 -1.38
C ASP A 175 -23.44 -2.49 -0.52
N GLU A 176 -24.25 -3.37 0.08
CA GLU A 176 -25.31 -2.97 1.03
C GLU A 176 -24.74 -2.29 2.28
N ALA A 177 -23.66 -2.83 2.85
CA ALA A 177 -23.04 -2.28 4.05
C ALA A 177 -22.44 -0.89 3.79
N VAL A 178 -21.85 -0.66 2.62
CA VAL A 178 -21.39 0.68 2.22
C VAL A 178 -22.59 1.62 2.08
N LEU A 179 -23.69 1.18 1.46
CA LEU A 179 -24.90 2.00 1.35
C LEU A 179 -25.50 2.36 2.72
N GLU A 180 -25.45 1.45 3.69
CA GLU A 180 -25.86 1.71 5.08
C GLU A 180 -25.02 2.83 5.70
N VAL A 181 -23.69 2.79 5.51
CA VAL A 181 -22.77 3.85 5.96
C VAL A 181 -23.05 5.18 5.25
N MET A 182 -23.18 5.17 3.92
CA MET A 182 -23.47 6.38 3.14
C MET A 182 -24.82 7.00 3.51
N ASN A 183 -25.72 6.23 4.10
CA ASN A 183 -27.03 6.69 4.56
C ASN A 183 -27.08 7.11 6.04
N SER A 184 -26.00 6.95 6.81
CA SER A 184 -25.95 7.35 8.21
C SER A 184 -26.11 8.87 8.37
N PRO A 185 -26.67 9.36 9.49
CA PRO A 185 -26.82 10.79 9.74
C PRO A 185 -25.49 11.55 9.64
N GLU A 186 -24.43 11.01 10.23
CA GLU A 186 -23.11 11.67 10.29
C GLU A 186 -22.49 11.81 8.90
N VAL A 187 -22.61 10.77 8.06
CA VAL A 187 -22.09 10.81 6.69
C VAL A 187 -22.92 11.77 5.83
N LYS A 188 -24.25 11.75 5.95
CA LYS A 188 -25.12 12.70 5.25
C LYS A 188 -24.84 14.15 5.64
N ASP A 189 -24.67 14.41 6.92
CA ASP A 189 -24.38 15.74 7.45
C ASP A 189 -23.02 16.25 6.95
N PHE A 190 -22.00 15.39 6.92
CA PHE A 190 -20.68 15.75 6.37
C PHE A 190 -20.76 16.17 4.89
N HIS A 191 -21.51 15.43 4.07
CA HIS A 191 -21.70 15.80 2.66
C HIS A 191 -22.56 17.06 2.50
N ALA A 192 -23.59 17.24 3.34
CA ALA A 192 -24.44 18.43 3.32
C ALA A 192 -23.62 19.70 3.64
N GLN A 193 -22.72 19.62 4.62
CA GLN A 193 -21.81 20.71 4.99
C GLN A 193 -20.84 21.08 3.85
N ASN A 194 -20.50 20.11 2.98
CA ASN A 194 -19.63 20.32 1.83
C ASN A 194 -20.38 20.49 0.49
N SER A 195 -21.71 20.61 0.53
CA SER A 195 -22.57 20.62 -0.67
C SER A 195 -22.20 21.67 -1.70
N GLN A 196 -21.75 22.85 -1.25
CA GLN A 196 -21.30 23.92 -2.14
C GLN A 196 -20.09 23.47 -2.99
N MET A 197 -19.05 22.91 -2.37
CA MET A 197 -17.87 22.45 -3.10
C MET A 197 -18.22 21.30 -4.06
N LEU A 198 -19.10 20.38 -3.65
CA LEU A 198 -19.55 19.27 -4.50
C LEU A 198 -20.27 19.79 -5.76
N GLN A 199 -21.12 20.81 -5.62
CA GLN A 199 -21.78 21.47 -6.76
C GLN A 199 -20.80 22.24 -7.65
N GLU A 200 -19.85 22.96 -7.07
CA GLU A 200 -18.81 23.67 -7.81
C GLU A 200 -17.95 22.69 -8.63
N LEU A 201 -17.48 21.60 -8.02
CA LEU A 201 -16.72 20.54 -8.69
C LEU A 201 -17.53 19.88 -9.81
N THR A 202 -18.84 19.68 -9.63
CA THR A 202 -19.73 19.22 -10.71
C THR A 202 -19.69 20.17 -11.91
N GLY A 203 -19.80 21.49 -11.66
CA GLY A 203 -19.71 22.51 -12.69
C GLY A 203 -18.34 22.56 -13.39
N LEU A 204 -17.25 22.44 -12.62
CA LEU A 204 -15.87 22.55 -13.11
C LEU A 204 -15.43 21.32 -13.91
N THR A 205 -15.82 20.12 -13.46
CA THR A 205 -15.35 18.85 -14.04
C THR A 205 -16.30 18.27 -15.07
N GLY A 206 -17.59 18.60 -14.99
CA GLY A 206 -18.65 17.97 -15.77
C GLY A 206 -19.04 16.56 -15.29
N LEU A 207 -18.46 16.07 -14.18
CA LEU A 207 -18.91 14.86 -13.48
C LEU A 207 -20.10 15.17 -12.57
N ASN A 208 -20.89 14.15 -12.24
CA ASN A 208 -21.83 14.26 -11.13
C ASN A 208 -21.09 14.02 -9.80
N VAL A 209 -20.62 15.09 -9.15
CA VAL A 209 -19.85 15.01 -7.90
C VAL A 209 -20.82 15.12 -6.72
N THR A 210 -21.21 13.98 -6.14
CA THR A 210 -22.20 13.89 -5.06
C THR A 210 -21.59 13.45 -3.73
N TYR A 211 -20.55 12.61 -3.78
CA TYR A 211 -19.96 11.98 -2.61
C TYR A 211 -18.44 12.20 -2.53
N ALA A 212 -17.88 11.94 -1.35
CA ALA A 212 -16.44 11.93 -1.10
C ALA A 212 -15.65 11.16 -2.17
N HIS A 213 -16.13 9.98 -2.56
CA HIS A 213 -15.50 9.15 -3.60
C HIS A 213 -15.38 9.85 -4.96
N ASP A 214 -16.35 10.69 -5.34
CA ASP A 214 -16.29 11.46 -6.59
C ASP A 214 -15.18 12.52 -6.51
N VAL A 215 -15.03 13.16 -5.35
CA VAL A 215 -13.94 14.11 -5.07
C VAL A 215 -12.59 13.39 -5.12
N THR A 216 -12.48 12.20 -4.54
CA THR A 216 -11.27 11.36 -4.59
C THR A 216 -10.87 11.01 -6.01
N ASN A 217 -11.83 10.66 -6.88
CA ASN A 217 -11.56 10.37 -8.30
C ASN A 217 -10.94 11.59 -9.03
N VAL A 218 -11.51 12.78 -8.83
CA VAL A 218 -10.96 14.02 -9.39
C VAL A 218 -9.59 14.33 -8.78
N PHE A 219 -9.46 14.22 -7.46
CA PHE A 219 -8.22 14.49 -6.74
C PHE A 219 -7.07 13.62 -7.25
N ILE A 220 -7.30 12.31 -7.40
CA ILE A 220 -6.29 11.37 -7.88
C ILE A 220 -5.93 11.65 -9.33
N THR A 221 -6.90 12.04 -10.16
CA THR A 221 -6.65 12.43 -11.56
C THR A 221 -5.68 13.62 -11.61
N LEU A 222 -6.01 14.71 -10.91
CA LEU A 222 -5.17 15.91 -10.82
C LEU A 222 -3.78 15.62 -10.23
N LEU A 223 -3.71 14.79 -9.19
CA LEU A 223 -2.44 14.37 -8.60
C LEU A 223 -1.57 13.64 -9.62
N CYS A 224 -2.17 12.74 -10.41
CA CYS A 224 -1.45 11.98 -11.42
C CYS A 224 -0.98 12.88 -12.57
N GLU A 225 -1.81 13.82 -13.03
CA GLU A 225 -1.46 14.81 -14.06
C GLU A 225 -0.31 15.71 -13.60
N GLN A 226 -0.40 16.26 -12.38
CA GLN A 226 0.65 17.08 -11.79
C GLN A 226 1.95 16.29 -11.64
N THR A 227 1.88 15.05 -11.15
CA THR A 227 3.06 14.18 -10.99
C THR A 227 3.65 13.77 -12.35
N TYR A 228 2.83 13.68 -13.39
CA TYR A 228 3.28 13.46 -14.77
C TYR A 228 3.99 14.69 -15.36
N GLY A 229 3.77 15.88 -14.78
CA GLY A 229 4.35 17.15 -15.19
C GLY A 229 3.43 18.02 -16.05
N LEU A 230 2.12 17.76 -16.04
CA LEU A 230 1.13 18.60 -16.70
C LEU A 230 0.79 19.82 -15.84
N GLU A 231 0.52 20.94 -16.51
CA GLU A 231 0.00 22.13 -15.85
C GLU A 231 -1.49 21.94 -15.57
N LEU A 232 -1.89 22.01 -14.30
CA LEU A 232 -3.28 21.85 -13.92
C LEU A 232 -4.12 23.07 -14.34
N PRO A 233 -5.43 22.88 -14.68
CA PRO A 233 -6.32 23.99 -15.03
C PRO A 233 -6.39 25.07 -13.94
N GLU A 234 -6.60 26.33 -14.32
CA GLU A 234 -6.57 27.48 -13.39
C GLU A 234 -7.47 27.30 -12.15
N TRP A 235 -8.65 26.70 -12.32
CA TRP A 235 -9.58 26.47 -11.22
C TRP A 235 -8.98 25.62 -10.11
N THR A 236 -8.05 24.71 -10.41
CA THR A 236 -7.49 23.80 -9.41
C THR A 236 -6.68 24.54 -8.34
N LYS A 237 -6.19 25.76 -8.59
CA LYS A 237 -5.43 26.54 -7.59
C LYS A 237 -6.23 26.84 -6.33
N GLU A 238 -7.55 26.93 -6.41
CA GLU A 238 -8.41 27.15 -5.25
C GLU A 238 -8.79 25.84 -4.53
N TYR A 239 -8.82 24.72 -5.26
CA TYR A 239 -9.39 23.47 -4.76
C TYR A 239 -8.33 22.42 -4.39
N PHE A 240 -7.32 22.24 -5.23
CA PHE A 240 -6.34 21.16 -5.14
C PHE A 240 -4.99 21.67 -4.59
N PRO A 241 -4.38 20.96 -3.62
CA PRO A 241 -4.92 19.78 -2.94
C PRO A 241 -5.84 20.13 -1.76
N ASP A 242 -5.63 21.29 -1.11
CA ASP A 242 -6.03 21.51 0.28
C ASP A 242 -7.54 21.50 0.53
N LYS A 243 -8.35 22.15 -0.32
CA LYS A 243 -9.81 22.24 -0.15
C LYS A 243 -10.50 20.89 -0.40
N MET A 244 -9.97 20.10 -1.33
CA MET A 244 -10.48 18.78 -1.68
C MET A 244 -10.04 17.69 -0.69
N LEU A 245 -8.87 17.85 -0.07
CA LEU A 245 -8.21 16.81 0.72
C LEU A 245 -9.09 16.21 1.83
N PRO A 246 -9.87 16.98 2.62
CA PRO A 246 -10.71 16.40 3.68
C PRO A 246 -11.75 15.41 3.13
N LEU A 247 -12.42 15.75 2.02
CA LEU A 247 -13.39 14.86 1.37
C LEU A 247 -12.69 13.68 0.70
N ALA A 248 -11.58 13.93 0.01
CA ALA A 248 -10.83 12.88 -0.68
C ALA A 248 -10.29 11.81 0.30
N ALA A 249 -9.75 12.24 1.44
CA ALA A 249 -9.28 11.33 2.48
C ALA A 249 -10.43 10.56 3.15
N GLN A 250 -11.58 11.21 3.30
CA GLN A 250 -12.74 10.61 3.98
C GLN A 250 -13.34 9.42 3.22
N SER A 251 -13.24 9.37 1.88
CA SER A 251 -13.76 8.23 1.10
C SER A 251 -13.13 6.90 1.53
N TYR A 252 -11.83 6.89 1.84
CA TYR A 252 -11.12 5.70 2.31
C TYR A 252 -11.59 5.22 3.70
N ILE A 253 -12.17 6.12 4.50
CA ILE A 253 -12.75 5.78 5.80
C ILE A 253 -14.10 5.08 5.61
N TYR A 254 -14.90 5.53 4.64
CA TYR A 254 -16.21 4.94 4.36
C TYR A 254 -16.11 3.48 3.89
N ASP A 255 -15.10 3.16 3.09
CA ASP A 255 -14.89 1.81 2.54
C ASP A 255 -14.56 0.75 3.61
N ALA A 256 -14.16 1.19 4.81
CA ALA A 256 -13.81 0.35 5.96
C ALA A 256 -14.39 0.89 7.28
N TYR A 257 -15.56 1.54 7.21
CA TYR A 257 -16.12 2.29 8.33
C TYR A 257 -16.46 1.41 9.54
N THR A 258 -17.11 0.27 9.28
CA THR A 258 -17.60 -0.67 10.29
C THR A 258 -16.68 -1.90 10.38
N PRO A 259 -16.72 -2.65 11.51
CA PRO A 259 -16.01 -3.93 11.63
C PRO A 259 -16.35 -4.92 10.51
N GLU A 260 -17.60 -4.94 10.04
CA GLU A 260 -18.03 -5.78 8.93
C GLU A 260 -17.37 -5.40 7.60
N LEU A 261 -17.31 -4.10 7.27
CA LEU A 261 -16.62 -3.63 6.06
C LEU A 261 -15.12 -3.94 6.13
N ARG A 262 -14.51 -3.79 7.30
CA ARG A 262 -13.11 -4.17 7.56
C ARG A 262 -12.90 -5.66 7.35
N LYS A 263 -13.80 -6.50 7.86
CA LYS A 263 -13.79 -7.97 7.68
C LYS A 263 -13.83 -8.36 6.20
N LEU A 264 -14.77 -7.80 5.44
CA LEU A 264 -14.96 -8.08 4.02
C LEU A 264 -13.84 -7.53 3.10
N LYS A 265 -12.91 -6.73 3.65
CA LYS A 265 -11.78 -6.14 2.92
C LYS A 265 -10.44 -6.49 3.58
N GLY A 266 -9.96 -5.66 4.50
CA GLY A 266 -8.65 -5.83 5.15
C GLY A 266 -8.52 -7.14 5.94
N GLY A 267 -9.64 -7.67 6.44
CA GLY A 267 -9.70 -8.88 7.25
C GLY A 267 -9.08 -10.10 6.60
N PHE A 268 -9.40 -10.37 5.32
CA PHE A 268 -8.85 -11.52 4.60
C PHE A 268 -7.33 -11.46 4.43
N PHE A 269 -6.77 -10.25 4.22
CA PHE A 269 -5.31 -10.10 4.17
C PHE A 269 -4.67 -10.32 5.54
N LEU A 270 -5.28 -9.79 6.62
CA LEU A 270 -4.78 -9.99 7.97
C LEU A 270 -4.81 -11.47 8.38
N ASP A 271 -5.93 -12.15 8.10
CA ASP A 271 -6.08 -13.58 8.32
C ASP A 271 -4.96 -14.37 7.63
N HIS A 272 -4.73 -14.10 6.36
CA HIS A 272 -3.69 -14.75 5.57
C HIS A 272 -2.28 -14.60 6.17
N ILE A 273 -1.90 -13.40 6.62
CA ILE A 273 -0.57 -13.19 7.21
C ILE A 273 -0.49 -13.79 8.63
N PHE A 274 -1.59 -13.80 9.38
CA PHE A 274 -1.63 -14.39 10.71
C PHE A 274 -1.52 -15.92 10.67
N GLU A 275 -2.17 -16.57 9.70
CA GLU A 275 -1.96 -18.00 9.44
C GLU A 275 -0.48 -18.31 9.13
N GLN A 276 0.18 -17.46 8.33
CA GLN A 276 1.61 -17.60 8.02
C GLN A 276 2.49 -17.42 9.27
N MET A 277 2.18 -16.44 10.11
CA MET A 277 2.88 -16.25 11.39
C MET A 277 2.69 -17.44 12.33
N GLN A 278 1.47 -17.93 12.50
CA GLN A 278 1.17 -19.10 13.33
C GLN A 278 1.83 -20.36 12.78
N ALA A 279 1.86 -20.54 11.45
CA ALA A 279 2.59 -21.62 10.80
C ALA A 279 4.11 -21.50 11.06
N LYS A 280 4.68 -20.29 11.08
CA LYS A 280 6.09 -20.08 11.45
C LYS A 280 6.36 -20.49 12.90
N ILE A 281 5.51 -20.04 13.83
CA ILE A 281 5.63 -20.34 15.26
C ILE A 281 5.54 -21.84 15.53
N SER A 282 4.59 -22.52 14.86
CA SER A 282 4.36 -23.95 15.04
C SER A 282 5.31 -24.85 14.23
N GLY A 283 6.23 -24.27 13.44
CA GLY A 283 7.17 -25.01 12.61
C GLY A 283 6.53 -25.72 11.40
N LYS A 284 5.35 -25.25 10.96
CA LYS A 284 4.57 -25.80 9.84
C LYS A 284 4.61 -24.93 8.58
N LEU A 285 5.29 -23.78 8.64
CA LEU A 285 5.43 -22.91 7.47
C LEU A 285 6.23 -23.63 6.38
N GLU A 286 5.69 -23.67 5.17
CA GLU A 286 6.37 -24.27 4.02
C GLU A 286 6.64 -23.24 2.92
N PRO A 287 7.90 -23.10 2.46
CA PRO A 287 9.11 -23.73 2.99
C PRO A 287 9.48 -23.19 4.39
N SER A 288 10.10 -24.02 5.22
CA SER A 288 10.47 -23.68 6.61
C SER A 288 11.43 -22.49 6.72
N ASP A 289 12.30 -22.33 5.72
CA ASP A 289 13.27 -21.23 5.59
C ASP A 289 12.67 -19.92 5.09
N ARG A 290 11.35 -19.86 4.82
CA ARG A 290 10.68 -18.60 4.46
C ARG A 290 10.94 -17.53 5.52
N ARG A 291 11.46 -16.39 5.08
CA ARG A 291 11.78 -15.21 5.90
C ARG A 291 10.93 -14.00 5.56
N MET A 292 10.52 -13.86 4.29
CA MET A 292 9.75 -12.70 3.85
C MET A 292 8.63 -13.06 2.88
N TYR A 293 7.48 -12.44 3.09
CA TYR A 293 6.43 -12.27 2.09
C TYR A 293 6.39 -10.80 1.67
N ILE A 294 6.36 -10.54 0.38
CA ILE A 294 6.28 -9.19 -0.16
C ILE A 294 5.12 -9.09 -1.14
N PHE A 295 4.24 -8.12 -0.87
CA PHE A 295 2.96 -7.95 -1.54
C PHE A 295 2.88 -6.57 -2.17
N CYS A 296 2.45 -6.49 -3.43
CA CYS A 296 2.11 -5.22 -4.07
C CYS A 296 0.60 -5.12 -4.31
N GLY A 297 -0.01 -4.09 -3.74
CA GLY A 297 -1.42 -3.78 -3.86
C GLY A 297 -1.68 -2.34 -4.30
N HIS A 298 -2.79 -1.80 -3.82
CA HIS A 298 -3.31 -0.49 -4.18
C HIS A 298 -3.44 0.41 -2.94
N ASP A 299 -3.83 1.66 -3.16
CA ASP A 299 -4.16 2.59 -2.10
C ASP A 299 -5.21 2.00 -1.16
N TRP A 300 -6.34 1.54 -1.70
CA TRP A 300 -7.39 0.92 -0.87
C TRP A 300 -6.90 -0.35 -0.14
N THR A 301 -5.94 -1.09 -0.68
CA THR A 301 -5.36 -2.25 0.03
C THR A 301 -4.66 -1.80 1.31
N ILE A 302 -3.85 -0.73 1.23
CA ILE A 302 -3.17 -0.13 2.39
C ILE A 302 -4.20 0.38 3.40
N THR A 303 -5.18 1.18 2.95
CA THR A 303 -6.15 1.79 3.86
C THR A 303 -7.06 0.75 4.51
N ASN A 304 -7.47 -0.30 3.79
CA ASN A 304 -8.33 -1.35 4.33
C ASN A 304 -7.61 -2.20 5.37
N VAL A 305 -6.34 -2.53 5.16
CA VAL A 305 -5.53 -3.28 6.14
C VAL A 305 -5.28 -2.43 7.39
N LEU A 306 -4.87 -1.17 7.25
CA LEU A 306 -4.67 -0.29 8.40
C LEU A 306 -5.97 0.04 9.13
N SER A 307 -7.11 0.12 8.43
CA SER A 307 -8.43 0.32 9.04
C SER A 307 -8.87 -0.91 9.81
N ALA A 308 -8.62 -2.13 9.30
CA ALA A 308 -8.89 -3.37 10.01
C ALA A 308 -8.07 -3.47 11.31
N LEU A 309 -6.81 -3.05 11.28
CA LEU A 309 -5.94 -2.90 12.46
C LEU A 309 -6.36 -1.78 13.43
N GLY A 310 -7.31 -0.92 13.04
CA GLY A 310 -7.78 0.21 13.85
C GLY A 310 -6.80 1.38 13.97
N VAL A 311 -5.82 1.47 13.05
CA VAL A 311 -4.72 2.46 13.09
C VAL A 311 -4.73 3.43 11.91
N TRP A 312 -5.64 3.25 10.93
CA TRP A 312 -5.81 4.20 9.86
C TRP A 312 -6.52 5.48 10.35
N GLN A 313 -6.03 6.63 9.88
CA GLN A 313 -6.63 7.95 10.10
C GLN A 313 -6.94 8.60 8.75
N PRO A 314 -7.87 9.57 8.68
CA PRO A 314 -8.20 10.25 7.43
C PRO A 314 -6.98 10.98 6.84
N GLN A 315 -6.37 10.36 5.83
CA GLN A 315 -5.29 10.93 5.03
C GLN A 315 -5.31 10.31 3.62
N MET A 316 -4.58 10.90 2.69
CA MET A 316 -4.34 10.25 1.40
C MET A 316 -3.24 9.20 1.56
N PRO A 317 -3.46 7.93 1.17
CA PRO A 317 -2.36 6.98 1.03
C PRO A 317 -1.46 7.50 -0.10
N ARG A 318 -0.17 7.74 0.18
CA ARG A 318 0.77 8.20 -0.85
C ARG A 318 1.09 7.06 -1.82
N PHE A 319 1.61 7.39 -3.00
CA PHE A 319 2.18 6.34 -3.85
C PHE A 319 3.34 5.69 -3.12
N SER A 320 3.51 4.39 -3.36
CA SER A 320 4.57 3.60 -2.73
C SER A 320 4.50 3.48 -1.21
N ALA A 321 3.40 3.89 -0.57
CA ALA A 321 3.18 3.69 0.86
C ALA A 321 3.32 2.21 1.23
N LEU A 322 3.93 1.94 2.39
CA LEU A 322 4.39 0.62 2.80
C LEU A 322 3.97 0.30 4.24
N ILE A 323 3.53 -0.94 4.45
CA ILE A 323 3.28 -1.55 5.76
C ILE A 323 4.25 -2.71 5.92
N ALA A 324 4.94 -2.78 7.07
CA ALA A 324 5.75 -3.93 7.45
C ALA A 324 5.21 -4.55 8.73
N PHE A 325 4.99 -5.87 8.71
CA PHE A 325 4.67 -6.67 9.88
C PHE A 325 5.88 -7.53 10.23
N GLU A 326 6.41 -7.35 11.43
CA GLU A 326 7.60 -8.05 11.92
C GLU A 326 7.20 -8.99 13.06
N LEU A 327 7.23 -10.30 12.79
CA LEU A 327 7.09 -11.32 13.83
C LEU A 327 8.45 -11.51 14.52
N ARG A 328 8.50 -11.25 15.82
CA ARG A 328 9.70 -11.34 16.65
C ARG A 328 9.49 -12.33 17.79
N GLN A 329 10.59 -12.84 18.32
CA GLN A 329 10.61 -13.69 19.51
C GLN A 329 11.55 -13.07 20.54
N ARG A 330 11.09 -12.89 21.78
CA ARG A 330 11.94 -12.46 22.90
C ARG A 330 12.97 -13.53 23.22
N ASP A 331 14.22 -13.14 23.42
CA ASP A 331 15.30 -14.10 23.65
C ASP A 331 15.28 -14.66 25.09
N ASP A 332 14.73 -13.91 26.04
CA ASP A 332 14.64 -14.27 27.45
C ASP A 332 13.43 -15.14 27.80
N THR A 333 12.25 -14.82 27.24
CA THR A 333 11.00 -15.55 27.53
C THR A 333 10.62 -16.56 26.44
N GLY A 334 11.14 -16.40 25.22
CA GLY A 334 10.70 -17.16 24.05
C GLY A 334 9.33 -16.76 23.50
N GLU A 335 8.69 -15.73 24.08
CA GLU A 335 7.38 -15.22 23.68
C GLU A 335 7.44 -14.53 22.31
N TYR A 336 6.40 -14.75 21.48
CA TYR A 336 6.27 -14.14 20.17
C TYR A 336 5.41 -12.88 20.22
N PHE A 337 5.85 -11.85 19.50
CA PHE A 337 5.11 -10.60 19.37
C PHE A 337 5.25 -10.04 17.96
N VAL A 338 4.35 -9.14 17.59
CA VAL A 338 4.30 -8.48 16.30
C VAL A 338 4.54 -6.98 16.49
N GLU A 339 5.42 -6.43 15.68
CA GLU A 339 5.57 -4.99 15.48
C GLU A 339 5.03 -4.63 14.10
N VAL A 340 4.28 -3.53 14.01
CA VAL A 340 3.72 -3.02 12.75
C VAL A 340 4.32 -1.65 12.47
N PHE A 341 4.84 -1.47 11.26
CA PHE A 341 5.40 -0.22 10.80
C PHE A 341 4.63 0.29 9.59
N PHE A 342 4.42 1.60 9.51
CA PHE A 342 3.80 2.26 8.36
C PHE A 342 4.66 3.43 7.89
N GLN A 343 4.91 3.44 6.59
CA GLN A 343 5.66 4.48 5.90
C GLN A 343 4.75 5.04 4.81
N ASN A 344 4.13 6.19 5.06
CA ASN A 344 3.31 6.83 4.03
C ASN A 344 4.19 7.56 3.01
N ASP A 345 5.28 8.17 3.46
CA ASP A 345 6.26 8.85 2.60
C ASP A 345 7.53 8.00 2.47
N PRO A 346 7.88 7.50 1.27
CA PRO A 346 9.08 6.68 1.05
C PRO A 346 10.40 7.42 1.33
N ASP A 347 10.39 8.74 1.47
CA ASP A 347 11.58 9.52 1.84
C ASP A 347 11.72 9.69 3.38
N GLN A 348 10.77 9.19 4.16
CA GLN A 348 10.77 9.23 5.64
C GLN A 348 10.98 7.84 6.24
N GLU A 349 11.45 7.76 7.49
CA GLU A 349 11.54 6.47 8.18
C GLU A 349 10.15 5.90 8.51
N PRO A 350 9.96 4.56 8.45
CA PRO A 350 8.71 3.93 8.85
C PRO A 350 8.36 4.19 10.33
N GLU A 351 7.14 4.65 10.59
CA GLU A 351 6.61 4.85 11.93
C GLU A 351 6.14 3.51 12.52
N GLN A 352 6.58 3.19 13.74
CA GLN A 352 6.03 2.04 14.47
C GLN A 352 4.65 2.38 15.02
N LEU A 353 3.65 1.67 14.53
CA LEU A 353 2.26 1.79 14.93
C LEU A 353 1.97 1.03 16.23
N GLN A 354 1.02 1.55 17.00
CA GLN A 354 0.47 0.88 18.17
C GLN A 354 -0.96 0.44 17.87
N ILE A 355 -1.20 -0.87 17.90
CA ILE A 355 -2.55 -1.42 17.75
C ILE A 355 -3.37 -1.05 18.98
N PRO A 356 -4.58 -0.45 18.84
CA PRO A 356 -5.41 -0.10 19.97
C PRO A 356 -5.69 -1.30 20.89
N GLY A 357 -5.46 -1.13 22.19
CA GLY A 357 -5.58 -2.23 23.17
C GLY A 357 -4.34 -3.12 23.29
N CYS A 358 -3.23 -2.75 22.65
CA CYS A 358 -1.93 -3.43 22.76
C CYS A 358 -0.77 -2.44 22.88
N ASP A 359 0.40 -2.91 23.30
CA ASP A 359 1.65 -2.17 23.20
C ASP A 359 2.22 -2.24 21.78
N LYS A 360 3.22 -1.41 21.46
CA LYS A 360 3.92 -1.44 20.15
C LYS A 360 4.57 -2.79 19.83
N GLN A 361 4.91 -3.56 20.87
CA GLN A 361 5.33 -4.96 20.80
C GLN A 361 4.16 -5.84 21.21
N CYS A 362 3.23 -6.09 20.30
CA CYS A 362 1.97 -6.73 20.64
C CYS A 362 2.13 -8.26 20.67
N PRO A 363 1.92 -8.94 21.83
CA PRO A 363 1.93 -10.41 21.87
C PRO A 363 0.99 -10.98 20.82
N ILE A 364 1.42 -12.00 20.08
CA ILE A 364 0.64 -12.47 18.92
C ILE A 364 -0.74 -13.01 19.33
N GLU A 365 -0.83 -13.66 20.49
CA GLU A 365 -2.09 -14.14 21.05
C GLU A 365 -3.05 -12.99 21.34
N LYS A 366 -2.53 -11.87 21.86
CA LYS A 366 -3.34 -10.67 22.12
C LYS A 366 -3.74 -9.98 20.83
N LEU A 367 -2.86 -9.93 19.84
CA LEU A 367 -3.18 -9.38 18.52
C LEU A 367 -4.33 -10.15 17.87
N LEU A 368 -4.28 -11.48 17.89
CA LEU A 368 -5.35 -12.33 17.35
C LEU A 368 -6.69 -12.10 18.05
N GLU A 369 -6.69 -11.98 19.38
CA GLU A 369 -7.88 -11.64 20.18
C GLU A 369 -8.46 -10.28 19.78
N LEU A 370 -7.61 -9.25 19.64
CA LEU A 370 -8.05 -7.91 19.25
C LEU A 370 -8.61 -7.86 17.83
N MET A 371 -8.09 -8.70 16.93
CA MET A 371 -8.49 -8.74 15.52
C MET A 371 -9.70 -9.63 15.25
N GLU A 372 -10.12 -10.50 16.18
CA GLU A 372 -11.26 -11.41 16.03
C GLU A 372 -12.50 -10.76 15.36
N PRO A 373 -12.94 -9.54 15.73
CA PRO A 373 -14.14 -8.94 15.12
C PRO A 373 -14.01 -8.61 13.63
N VAL A 374 -12.78 -8.48 13.12
CA VAL A 374 -12.47 -8.12 11.74
C VAL A 374 -11.83 -9.25 10.94
N LEU A 375 -11.60 -10.42 11.54
CA LEU A 375 -11.15 -11.61 10.80
C LEU A 375 -12.35 -12.37 10.20
N PRO A 376 -12.19 -12.99 9.02
CA PRO A 376 -13.25 -13.77 8.40
C PRO A 376 -13.58 -15.02 9.25
N ASP A 377 -14.86 -15.23 9.49
CA ASP A 377 -15.43 -16.38 10.22
C ASP A 377 -16.18 -17.35 9.27
N GLY A 378 -15.97 -17.19 7.97
CA GLY A 378 -16.55 -18.01 6.91
C GLY A 378 -15.88 -17.74 5.56
N SER A 379 -16.25 -18.52 4.55
CA SER A 379 -15.79 -18.28 3.17
C SER A 379 -16.25 -16.91 2.66
N TYR A 380 -15.53 -16.34 1.69
CA TYR A 380 -15.89 -15.05 1.09
C TYR A 380 -17.32 -15.09 0.53
N GLU A 381 -17.70 -16.18 -0.13
CA GLU A 381 -19.02 -16.39 -0.71
C GLU A 381 -20.12 -16.35 0.36
N GLN A 382 -19.90 -16.97 1.52
CA GLN A 382 -20.84 -16.97 2.63
C GLN A 382 -20.99 -15.57 3.24
N LEU A 383 -19.88 -14.87 3.45
CA LEU A 383 -19.89 -13.52 4.02
C LEU A 383 -20.47 -12.47 3.05
N CYS A 384 -20.46 -12.76 1.75
CA CYS A 384 -20.98 -11.86 0.72
C CYS A 384 -22.47 -12.02 0.40
N LEU A 385 -23.19 -12.90 1.11
CA LEU A 385 -24.65 -13.02 0.99
C LEU A 385 -25.35 -11.75 1.49
N ALA A 386 -26.12 -11.11 0.60
CA ALA A 386 -26.88 -9.90 0.91
C ALA A 386 -27.95 -10.13 2.01
N LYS A 387 -28.32 -9.06 2.72
CA LYS A 387 -29.39 -9.08 3.71
C LYS A 387 -30.72 -9.39 3.01
N GLY A 388 -31.43 -10.40 3.52
CA GLY A 388 -32.73 -10.80 2.99
C GLY A 388 -32.67 -11.73 1.76
N SER A 389 -31.50 -12.06 1.24
CA SER A 389 -31.33 -13.19 0.33
C SER A 389 -31.03 -14.47 1.13
N GLY A 390 -32.10 -15.13 1.58
CA GLY A 390 -32.04 -16.58 1.83
C GLY A 390 -31.66 -17.38 0.57
N ASP A 391 -31.83 -16.77 -0.62
CA ASP A 391 -31.56 -17.35 -1.92
C ASP A 391 -30.90 -16.33 -2.89
N GLY A 392 -29.60 -16.09 -2.74
CA GLY A 392 -28.65 -15.76 -3.83
C GLY A 392 -29.00 -14.70 -4.91
N ALA A 393 -29.81 -13.68 -4.64
CA ALA A 393 -30.08 -12.64 -5.64
C ALA A 393 -28.90 -11.65 -5.75
N LYS A 394 -28.18 -11.72 -6.87
CA LYS A 394 -27.14 -10.75 -7.24
C LYS A 394 -27.75 -9.36 -7.43
N ILE A 395 -27.32 -8.41 -6.61
CA ILE A 395 -27.44 -6.99 -6.89
C ILE A 395 -26.07 -6.53 -7.42
N SER A 396 -26.03 -5.89 -8.59
CA SER A 396 -24.82 -5.38 -9.23
C SER A 396 -25.05 -3.92 -9.60
N TYR A 397 -24.22 -3.02 -9.05
CA TYR A 397 -24.29 -1.58 -9.34
C TYR A 397 -23.02 -1.05 -10.00
N HIS A 398 -22.75 -1.56 -11.19
CA HIS A 398 -22.06 -0.80 -12.22
C HIS A 398 -22.94 -0.82 -13.48
N LYS A 399 -23.40 0.35 -13.90
CA LYS A 399 -23.74 0.63 -15.29
C LYS A 399 -22.70 1.57 -15.84
#